data_AF-A0A2E4YNV4-F1
#
_entry.id   AF-A0A2E4YNV4-F1
#
_cell.length_a   1.000
_cell.length_b   1.000
_cell.length_c   1.000
_cell.angle_alpha   90.00
_cell.angle_beta   90.00
_cell.angle_gamma   90.00
#
_symmetry.space_group_name_H-M   'P 1'
#
loop_
_entity.id
_entity.type
_entity.pdbx_description
1 polymer ?
#
loop_
_entity_poly.entity_id
_entity_poly.type
_entity_poly.pdbx_seq_one_letter_code
_entity_poly.pdbx_strand_id
1 'polypeptide(L)'
;MKENLDVGFYLNGDTIPQVQDPELWSNLTSGAWCYVDENKKKYGKVYNWYAVNDPREIAPDGWEIPSIDQWEQMVNFLGGYEKAAKKMKSKYGWKSSGNGTNSSRLNCSPGAGRSSTGIVFGTIGGNVGYWSSSDVNKTTSARSVNLDFYSSKVYTYRINKKNGFYVRCVKK
;
A
#
# COMPACT_ATOMS: atom_id res chain seq x y z
N MET A 1 -9.82 -6.40 5.38
CA MET A 1 -8.87 -7.50 5.70
C MET A 1 -7.85 -7.03 6.74
N LYS A 2 -7.33 -7.91 7.62
CA LYS A 2 -6.32 -7.55 8.64
C LYS A 2 -4.89 -7.48 8.11
N GLU A 3 -4.63 -8.11 6.97
CA GLU A 3 -3.32 -8.23 6.34
C GLU A 3 -3.28 -7.49 5.01
N ASN A 4 -2.07 -7.32 4.47
CA ASN A 4 -1.89 -6.78 3.12
C ASN A 4 -2.37 -7.82 2.11
N LEU A 5 -2.92 -7.37 0.98
CA LEU A 5 -3.19 -8.26 -0.13
C LEU A 5 -1.89 -8.94 -0.59
N ASP A 6 -1.94 -10.25 -0.85
CA ASP A 6 -0.76 -11.04 -1.19
C ASP A 6 -1.03 -12.06 -2.32
N VAL A 7 -1.77 -11.63 -3.34
CA VAL A 7 -2.09 -12.45 -4.52
C VAL A 7 -1.05 -12.29 -5.63
N GLY A 8 -0.89 -13.33 -6.45
CA GLY A 8 -0.03 -13.31 -7.65
C GLY A 8 -0.81 -13.30 -8.97
N PHE A 9 -2.14 -13.22 -8.90
CA PHE A 9 -3.05 -13.37 -10.02
C PHE A 9 -4.15 -12.32 -9.91
N TYR A 10 -4.68 -11.89 -11.05
CA TYR A 10 -5.93 -11.15 -11.13
C TYR A 10 -7.12 -12.09 -10.85
N LEU A 11 -8.30 -11.52 -10.63
CA LEU A 11 -9.51 -12.25 -10.29
C LEU A 11 -9.93 -13.24 -11.39
N ASN A 12 -9.64 -12.93 -12.65
CA ASN A 12 -9.88 -13.81 -13.79
C ASN A 12 -8.86 -14.98 -13.93
N GLY A 13 -7.87 -15.06 -13.03
CA GLY A 13 -6.83 -16.09 -13.04
C GLY A 13 -5.54 -15.73 -13.79
N ASP A 14 -5.50 -14.59 -14.50
CA ASP A 14 -4.29 -14.16 -15.20
C ASP A 14 -3.17 -13.84 -14.22
N THR A 15 -1.95 -14.27 -14.53
CA THR A 15 -0.77 -13.98 -13.69
C THR A 15 -0.44 -12.49 -13.70
N ILE A 16 -0.15 -11.95 -12.52
CA ILE A 16 0.49 -10.65 -12.36
C ILE A 16 2.00 -10.89 -12.32
N PRO A 17 2.81 -10.32 -13.23
CA PRO A 17 4.24 -10.52 -13.25
C PRO A 17 4.92 -10.11 -11.94
N GLN A 18 5.81 -10.97 -11.42
CA GLN A 18 6.78 -10.59 -10.41
C GLN A 18 7.96 -9.89 -11.07
N VAL A 19 8.24 -8.63 -10.74
CA VAL A 19 9.36 -7.87 -11.30
C VAL A 19 10.20 -7.31 -10.18
N GLN A 20 11.26 -8.02 -9.79
CA GLN A 20 12.17 -7.55 -8.74
C GLN A 20 13.23 -6.58 -9.27
N ASP A 21 13.65 -6.71 -10.53
CA ASP A 21 14.71 -5.87 -11.08
C ASP A 21 14.30 -4.38 -11.09
N PRO A 22 15.11 -3.46 -10.52
CA PRO A 22 14.81 -2.02 -10.47
C PRO A 22 14.65 -1.36 -11.83
N GLU A 23 15.49 -1.71 -12.79
CA GLU A 23 15.49 -1.11 -14.12
C GLU A 23 14.25 -1.54 -14.88
N LEU A 24 13.93 -2.84 -14.88
CA LEU A 24 12.68 -3.36 -15.46
C LEU A 24 11.47 -2.72 -14.78
N TRP A 25 11.44 -2.65 -13.45
CA TRP A 25 10.33 -2.06 -12.70
C TRP A 25 10.07 -0.59 -13.09
N SER A 26 11.14 0.19 -13.21
CA SER A 26 11.06 1.62 -13.55
C SER A 26 10.48 1.87 -14.96
N ASN A 27 10.52 0.87 -15.84
CA ASN A 27 10.01 0.95 -17.21
C ASN A 27 8.59 0.39 -17.37
N LEU A 28 8.00 -0.22 -16.34
CA LEU A 28 6.69 -0.84 -16.42
C LEU A 28 5.57 0.17 -16.71
N THR A 29 4.71 -0.19 -17.67
CA THR A 29 3.42 0.46 -17.94
C THR A 29 2.23 -0.48 -17.73
N SER A 30 2.50 -1.70 -17.25
CA SER A 30 1.53 -2.74 -16.95
C SER A 30 1.61 -3.17 -15.48
N GLY A 31 0.60 -3.89 -15.01
CA GLY A 31 0.53 -4.37 -13.63
C GLY A 31 1.67 -5.32 -13.28
N ALA A 32 2.30 -5.11 -12.12
CA ALA A 32 3.32 -5.98 -11.57
C ALA A 32 3.35 -5.92 -10.04
N TRP A 33 3.99 -6.92 -9.43
CA TRP A 33 4.30 -6.95 -8.01
C TRP A 33 5.75 -7.32 -7.73
N CYS A 34 6.22 -7.03 -6.52
CA CYS A 34 7.50 -7.51 -6.02
C CYS A 34 7.48 -7.61 -4.49
N TYR A 35 8.54 -8.16 -3.90
CA TYR A 35 8.76 -8.03 -2.46
C TYR A 35 9.69 -6.85 -2.20
N VAL A 36 9.41 -6.08 -1.14
CA VAL A 36 10.33 -5.01 -0.72
C VAL A 36 11.59 -5.59 -0.08
N ASP A 37 11.44 -6.69 0.67
CA ASP A 37 12.55 -7.48 1.24
C ASP A 37 12.33 -8.94 0.83
N GLU A 38 13.04 -9.38 -0.21
CA GLU A 38 12.91 -10.73 -0.78
C GLU A 38 13.26 -11.84 0.20
N ASN A 39 14.16 -11.56 1.13
CA ASN A 39 14.66 -12.54 2.10
C ASN A 39 13.66 -12.78 3.22
N LYS A 40 12.82 -11.79 3.53
CA LYS A 40 11.93 -11.86 4.70
C LYS A 40 10.47 -12.03 4.34
N LYS A 41 10.02 -11.55 3.17
CA LYS A 41 8.62 -11.59 2.68
C LYS A 41 7.55 -11.20 3.73
N LYS A 42 7.98 -10.55 4.82
CA LYS A 42 7.25 -10.45 6.08
C LYS A 42 5.99 -9.60 5.97
N TYR A 43 5.99 -8.67 5.02
CA TYR A 43 4.96 -7.66 4.86
C TYR A 43 4.04 -7.95 3.66
N GLY A 44 4.26 -9.06 2.95
CA GLY A 44 3.56 -9.39 1.71
C GLY A 44 4.10 -8.62 0.50
N LYS A 45 3.35 -8.69 -0.59
CA LYS A 45 3.69 -8.06 -1.87
C LYS A 45 3.35 -6.58 -1.89
N VAL A 46 4.17 -5.83 -2.64
CA VAL A 46 3.81 -4.49 -3.11
C VAL A 46 3.46 -4.55 -4.58
N TYR A 47 2.49 -3.73 -4.97
CA TYR A 47 1.96 -3.67 -6.33
C TYR A 47 2.20 -2.29 -6.91
N ASN A 48 2.47 -2.21 -8.20
CA ASN A 48 2.32 -0.93 -8.89
C ASN A 48 0.83 -0.60 -9.07
N TRP A 49 0.51 0.67 -9.32
CA TRP A 49 -0.88 1.10 -9.42
C TRP A 49 -1.58 0.51 -10.65
N TYR A 50 -0.84 0.14 -11.70
CA TYR A 50 -1.40 -0.53 -12.86
C TYR A 50 -2.03 -1.89 -12.51
N ALA A 51 -1.45 -2.65 -11.57
CA ALA A 51 -2.06 -3.88 -11.09
C ALA A 51 -3.28 -3.61 -10.19
N VAL A 52 -3.25 -2.53 -9.41
CA VAL A 52 -4.33 -2.11 -8.51
C VAL A 52 -5.59 -1.72 -9.28
N ASN A 53 -5.44 -1.06 -10.42
CA ASN A 53 -6.53 -0.53 -11.23
C ASN A 53 -6.69 -1.27 -12.57
N ASP A 54 -6.24 -2.52 -12.65
CA ASP A 54 -6.43 -3.37 -13.82
C ASP A 54 -7.90 -3.80 -13.94
N PRO A 55 -8.52 -3.78 -15.14
CA PRO A 55 -9.91 -4.20 -15.33
C PRO A 55 -10.19 -5.66 -14.97
N ARG A 56 -9.14 -6.51 -14.86
CA ARG A 56 -9.28 -7.90 -14.42
C ARG A 56 -9.43 -8.05 -12.91
N GLU A 57 -9.31 -6.95 -12.18
CA GLU A 57 -9.39 -6.82 -10.72
C GLU A 57 -8.34 -7.64 -9.95
N ILE A 58 -7.81 -7.08 -8.87
CA ILE A 58 -6.86 -7.78 -7.98
C ILE A 58 -7.47 -8.12 -6.62
N ALA A 59 -8.58 -7.48 -6.25
CA ALA A 59 -9.28 -7.79 -5.02
C ALA A 59 -10.01 -9.14 -5.15
N PRO A 60 -9.96 -10.01 -4.12
CA PRO A 60 -10.75 -11.23 -4.11
C PRO A 60 -12.26 -10.96 -4.20
N ASP A 61 -13.03 -11.95 -4.63
CA ASP A 61 -14.48 -11.83 -4.72
C ASP A 61 -15.13 -11.40 -3.38
N GLY A 62 -16.12 -10.52 -3.45
CA GLY A 62 -16.75 -9.87 -2.30
C GLY A 62 -15.90 -8.78 -1.61
N TRP A 63 -14.71 -8.46 -2.13
CA TRP A 63 -13.85 -7.39 -1.64
C TRP A 63 -13.55 -6.36 -2.73
N GLU A 64 -13.20 -5.15 -2.31
CA GLU A 64 -12.74 -4.08 -3.19
C GLU A 64 -11.54 -3.33 -2.58
N ILE A 65 -10.82 -2.59 -3.42
CA ILE A 65 -9.72 -1.72 -2.98
C ILE A 65 -10.32 -0.37 -2.60
N PRO A 66 -10.10 0.12 -1.37
CA PRO A 66 -10.71 1.36 -0.92
C PRO A 66 -10.27 2.55 -1.76
N SER A 67 -11.23 3.38 -2.13
CA SER A 67 -11.01 4.70 -2.71
C SER A 67 -10.40 5.66 -1.70
N ILE A 68 -9.89 6.80 -2.17
CA ILE A 68 -9.35 7.82 -1.27
C ILE A 68 -10.43 8.37 -0.32
N ASP A 69 -11.69 8.44 -0.76
CA ASP A 69 -12.82 8.91 0.06
C ASP A 69 -13.17 7.89 1.16
N GLN A 70 -13.10 6.58 0.85
CA GLN A 70 -13.29 5.51 1.85
C GLN A 70 -12.14 5.52 2.88
N TRP A 71 -10.91 5.77 2.43
CA TRP A 71 -9.78 5.99 3.33
C TRP A 71 -10.01 7.21 4.24
N GLU A 72 -10.48 8.34 3.68
CA GLU A 72 -10.76 9.55 4.45
C GLU A 72 -11.85 9.34 5.50
N GLN A 73 -12.95 8.67 5.15
CA GLN A 73 -14.00 8.31 6.11
C GLN A 73 -13.44 7.50 7.28
N MET A 74 -12.58 6.51 6.99
CA MET A 74 -11.92 5.71 8.02
C MET A 74 -10.98 6.55 8.89
N VAL A 75 -10.19 7.45 8.28
CA VAL A 75 -9.30 8.35 9.02
C VAL A 75 -10.10 9.27 9.95
N ASN A 76 -11.19 9.85 9.46
CA ASN A 76 -12.08 10.71 10.24
C ASN A 76 -12.72 9.95 11.40
N PHE A 77 -13.23 8.73 11.16
CA PHE A 77 -13.74 7.84 12.20
C PHE A 77 -12.69 7.53 13.29
N LEU A 78 -11.41 7.45 12.91
CA LEU A 78 -10.30 7.22 13.84
C LEU A 78 -9.83 8.49 14.57
N GLY A 79 -10.46 9.64 14.36
CA GLY A 79 -10.15 10.90 15.05
C GLY A 79 -9.34 11.89 14.21
N GLY A 80 -9.39 11.74 12.89
CA GLY A 80 -8.83 12.69 11.93
C GLY A 80 -7.35 12.49 11.62
N TYR A 81 -6.90 13.19 10.57
CA TYR A 81 -5.56 13.04 9.99
C TYR A 81 -4.41 13.23 10.98
N GLU A 82 -4.59 14.01 12.04
CA GLU A 82 -3.53 14.30 13.03
C GLU A 82 -3.25 13.17 14.02
N LYS A 83 -4.21 12.25 14.22
CA LYS A 83 -4.16 11.25 15.31
C LYS A 83 -4.45 9.83 14.84
N ALA A 84 -5.09 9.65 13.68
CA ALA A 84 -5.57 8.36 13.22
C ALA A 84 -4.43 7.33 13.05
N ALA A 85 -3.24 7.74 12.61
CA ALA A 85 -2.17 6.78 12.34
C ALA A 85 -1.76 6.00 13.59
N LYS A 86 -1.79 6.62 14.77
CA LYS A 86 -1.50 5.91 16.04
C LYS A 86 -2.44 4.71 16.24
N LYS A 87 -3.72 4.85 15.84
CA LYS A 87 -4.72 3.78 15.95
C LYS A 87 -4.61 2.74 14.82
N MET A 88 -4.08 3.14 13.66
CA MET A 88 -3.93 2.29 12.46
C MET A 88 -2.68 1.41 12.50
N LYS A 89 -1.57 1.95 13.00
CA LYS A 89 -0.27 1.29 13.07
C LYS A 89 -0.33 0.02 13.92
N SER A 90 0.45 -0.97 13.51
CA SER A 90 0.73 -2.18 14.29
C SER A 90 1.34 -1.84 15.65
N LYS A 91 1.15 -2.75 16.63
CA LYS A 91 1.70 -2.61 17.98
C LYS A 91 3.23 -2.75 18.05
N TYR A 92 3.84 -3.27 16.99
CA TYR A 92 5.27 -3.57 16.92
C TYR A 92 5.85 -3.28 15.53
N GLY A 93 7.17 -3.16 15.46
CA GLY A 93 7.95 -3.07 14.23
C GLY A 93 8.28 -1.64 13.77
N TRP A 94 7.65 -0.61 14.34
CA TRP A 94 7.96 0.78 14.04
C TRP A 94 9.18 1.25 14.84
N LYS A 95 10.11 1.93 14.17
CA LYS A 95 11.32 2.51 14.77
C LYS A 95 10.98 3.67 15.71
N SER A 96 11.94 4.06 16.53
CA SER A 96 11.89 5.23 17.44
C SER A 96 10.63 5.29 18.29
N SER A 97 10.21 4.15 18.84
CA SER A 97 8.98 4.03 19.65
C SER A 97 7.70 4.45 18.91
N GLY A 98 7.72 4.43 17.57
CA GLY A 98 6.65 4.86 16.68
C GLY A 98 5.44 3.92 16.60
N ASN A 99 5.41 2.86 17.41
CA ASN A 99 4.38 1.83 17.38
C ASN A 99 2.99 2.40 17.63
N GLY A 100 1.99 1.79 17.00
CA GLY A 100 0.58 2.12 17.21
C GLY A 100 -0.07 1.40 18.37
N THR A 101 -1.33 1.72 18.61
CA THR A 101 -2.21 0.95 19.50
C THR A 101 -2.92 -0.18 18.75
N ASN A 102 -2.97 -0.09 17.41
CA ASN A 102 -3.75 -0.95 16.53
C ASN A 102 -5.24 -1.07 16.94
N SER A 103 -5.82 -0.03 17.54
CA SER A 103 -7.23 -0.06 17.94
C SER A 103 -8.19 -0.07 16.75
N SER A 104 -7.74 0.30 15.55
CA SER A 104 -8.53 0.16 14.32
C SER A 104 -8.59 -1.28 13.77
N ARG A 105 -7.70 -2.17 14.26
CA ARG A 105 -7.51 -3.55 13.75
C ARG A 105 -6.96 -3.65 12.32
N LEU A 106 -6.53 -2.55 11.70
CA LEU A 106 -5.89 -2.56 10.38
C LEU A 106 -4.48 -3.19 10.40
N ASN A 107 -3.80 -3.11 11.54
CA ASN A 107 -2.46 -3.64 11.74
C ASN A 107 -1.44 -3.15 10.68
N CYS A 108 -1.44 -1.85 10.40
CA CYS A 108 -0.55 -1.26 9.40
C CYS A 108 0.92 -1.43 9.84
N SER A 109 1.67 -2.25 9.10
CA SER A 109 3.06 -2.59 9.42
C SER A 109 4.04 -1.78 8.57
N PRO A 110 5.22 -1.39 9.11
CA PRO A 110 6.15 -0.49 8.45
C PRO A 110 7.07 -1.22 7.46
N GLY A 111 6.46 -1.74 6.39
CA GLY A 111 7.14 -2.54 5.39
C GLY A 111 7.88 -1.75 4.30
N ALA A 112 8.04 -0.44 4.47
CA ALA A 112 8.59 0.46 3.45
C ALA A 112 7.73 0.44 2.16
N GLY A 113 8.35 0.55 0.99
CA GLY A 113 7.69 0.40 -0.30
C GLY A 113 8.73 0.32 -1.41
N ARG A 114 8.29 0.51 -2.65
CA ARG A 114 9.18 0.66 -3.81
C ARG A 114 8.92 1.98 -4.52
N SER A 115 9.99 2.70 -4.84
CA SER A 115 9.92 3.95 -5.58
C SER A 115 9.63 3.68 -7.06
N SER A 116 9.18 4.72 -7.80
CA SER A 116 9.04 4.64 -9.25
C SER A 116 10.35 4.46 -10.02
N THR A 117 11.50 4.70 -9.38
CA THR A 117 12.83 4.41 -9.94
C THR A 117 13.28 2.97 -9.67
N GLY A 118 12.43 2.16 -9.03
CA GLY A 118 12.71 0.75 -8.76
C GLY A 118 13.50 0.50 -7.47
N ILE A 119 13.93 1.53 -6.75
CA ILE A 119 14.66 1.44 -5.47
C ILE A 119 13.67 1.32 -4.30
N VAL A 120 14.07 0.78 -3.16
CA VAL A 120 13.24 0.78 -1.95
C VAL A 120 12.85 2.20 -1.54
N PHE A 121 11.56 2.43 -1.33
CA PHE A 121 11.00 3.67 -0.79
C PHE A 121 11.01 3.62 0.73
N GLY A 122 11.68 4.58 1.36
CA GLY A 122 11.77 4.66 2.82
C GLY A 122 12.67 3.57 3.42
N THR A 123 12.44 3.24 4.68
CA THR A 123 13.19 2.18 5.38
C THR A 123 12.23 1.24 6.08
N ILE A 124 12.55 -0.05 6.11
CA ILE A 124 11.81 -1.02 6.93
C ILE A 124 11.82 -0.55 8.38
N GLY A 125 10.65 -0.55 9.01
CA GLY A 125 10.43 0.02 10.34
C GLY A 125 10.17 1.54 10.35
N GLY A 126 10.36 2.24 9.22
CA GLY A 126 10.20 3.69 9.10
C GLY A 126 8.87 4.11 8.51
N ASN A 127 8.56 3.65 7.29
CA ASN A 127 7.41 4.16 6.53
C ASN A 127 6.61 3.00 5.92
N VAL A 128 5.38 3.29 5.51
CA VAL A 128 4.58 2.41 4.67
C VAL A 128 3.64 3.22 3.80
N GLY A 129 3.47 2.80 2.55
CA GLY A 129 2.46 3.32 1.64
C GLY A 129 1.41 2.26 1.34
N TYR A 130 0.15 2.71 1.23
CA TYR A 130 -0.98 1.93 0.77
C TYR A 130 -1.60 2.59 -0.45
N TRP A 131 -1.88 1.81 -1.49
CA TRP A 131 -2.64 2.32 -2.62
C TRP A 131 -4.12 2.53 -2.27
N SER A 132 -4.71 3.54 -2.90
CA SER A 132 -6.15 3.63 -3.08
C SER A 132 -6.50 3.31 -4.54
N SER A 133 -7.76 2.99 -4.81
CA SER A 133 -8.27 2.83 -6.19
C SER A 133 -8.43 4.17 -6.93
N SER A 134 -8.24 5.31 -6.26
CA SER A 134 -8.45 6.63 -6.85
C SER A 134 -7.30 7.08 -7.74
N ASP A 135 -7.62 7.27 -9.02
CA ASP A 135 -6.74 7.88 -10.01
C ASP A 135 -6.64 9.41 -9.78
N VAL A 136 -5.47 10.00 -10.07
CA VAL A 136 -5.31 11.46 -10.13
C VAL A 136 -5.30 11.92 -11.57
N ASN A 137 -4.62 11.18 -12.44
CA ASN A 137 -4.60 11.45 -13.86
C ASN A 137 -4.30 10.16 -14.63
N LYS A 138 -4.81 10.07 -15.85
CA LYS A 138 -4.76 8.85 -16.65
C LYS A 138 -3.34 8.29 -16.82
N THR A 139 -2.30 9.12 -16.83
CA THR A 139 -0.97 8.73 -17.31
C THR A 139 0.09 8.49 -16.24
N THR A 140 0.13 9.26 -15.16
CA THR A 140 1.33 9.37 -14.30
C THR A 140 1.11 9.14 -12.82
N SER A 141 -0.01 9.59 -12.24
CA SER A 141 -0.14 9.67 -10.78
C SER A 141 -1.45 9.12 -10.26
N ALA A 142 -1.40 8.52 -9.07
CA ALA A 142 -2.54 8.02 -8.31
C ALA A 142 -2.47 8.44 -6.84
N ARG A 143 -3.54 8.18 -6.08
CA ARG A 143 -3.60 8.52 -4.65
C ARG A 143 -3.11 7.37 -3.77
N SER A 144 -2.30 7.71 -2.77
CA SER A 144 -1.85 6.77 -1.73
C SER A 144 -2.05 7.33 -0.32
N VAL A 145 -2.17 6.43 0.64
CA VAL A 145 -2.22 6.71 2.09
C VAL A 145 -0.95 6.21 2.74
N ASN A 146 -0.28 7.06 3.51
CA ASN A 146 1.06 6.82 4.01
C ASN A 146 1.15 7.11 5.51
N LEU A 147 1.94 6.30 6.19
CA LEU A 147 2.23 6.44 7.62
C LEU A 147 3.76 6.42 7.81
N ASP A 148 4.27 7.26 8.71
CA ASP A 148 5.69 7.31 9.08
C ASP A 148 5.87 6.89 10.56
N PHE A 149 7.09 6.65 11.01
CA PHE A 149 7.40 6.21 12.38
C PHE A 149 7.38 7.33 13.42
N TYR A 150 7.55 8.58 13.02
CA TYR A 150 7.74 9.71 13.93
C TYR A 150 6.41 10.32 14.39
N SER A 151 5.40 10.27 13.54
CA SER A 151 4.15 11.02 13.70
C SER A 151 2.95 10.12 13.96
N SER A 152 1.89 10.70 14.55
CA SER A 152 0.55 10.07 14.59
C SER A 152 -0.33 10.50 13.42
N LYS A 153 0.24 11.24 12.46
CA LYS A 153 -0.44 11.72 11.27
C LYS A 153 -0.60 10.65 10.21
N VAL A 154 -1.71 10.73 9.49
CA VAL A 154 -1.94 10.04 8.21
C VAL A 154 -1.63 11.04 7.10
N TYR A 155 -0.94 10.61 6.06
CA TYR A 155 -0.65 11.45 4.91
C TYR A 155 -1.28 10.88 3.64
N THR A 156 -1.83 11.76 2.82
CA THR A 156 -2.29 11.39 1.47
C THR A 156 -1.42 12.10 0.44
N TYR A 157 -0.93 11.35 -0.54
CA TYR A 157 -0.07 11.91 -1.58
C TYR A 157 -0.61 11.63 -2.97
N ARG A 158 -0.16 12.44 -3.93
CA ARG A 158 -0.21 12.15 -5.37
C ARG A 158 1.13 11.51 -5.72
N ILE A 159 1.13 10.22 -6.03
CA ILE A 159 2.35 9.42 -6.21
C ILE A 159 2.36 8.80 -7.60
N ASN A 160 3.54 8.67 -8.19
CA ASN A 160 3.70 8.07 -9.51
C ASN A 160 3.17 6.63 -9.52
N LYS A 161 2.37 6.27 -10.53
CA LYS A 161 1.71 4.95 -10.68
C LYS A 161 2.67 3.77 -10.68
N LYS A 162 3.95 3.98 -10.98
CA LYS A 162 5.01 2.97 -10.93
C LYS A 162 5.53 2.67 -9.53
N ASN A 163 5.18 3.44 -8.49
CA ASN A 163 5.59 3.08 -7.12
C ASN A 163 4.98 1.74 -6.73
N GLY A 164 5.70 0.94 -5.94
CA GLY A 164 5.18 -0.29 -5.34
C GLY A 164 4.71 -0.02 -3.93
N PHE A 165 3.40 -0.07 -3.70
CA PHE A 165 2.81 0.03 -2.36
C PHE A 165 1.92 -1.16 -2.03
N TYR A 166 1.68 -1.36 -0.74
CA TYR A 166 0.80 -2.41 -0.27
C TYR A 166 -0.66 -2.08 -0.61
N VAL A 167 -1.50 -3.11 -0.67
CA VAL A 167 -2.93 -2.96 -0.93
C VAL A 167 -3.71 -3.48 0.27
N ARG A 168 -4.76 -2.77 0.65
CA ARG A 168 -5.77 -3.23 1.60
C ARG A 168 -7.08 -3.42 0.86
N CYS A 169 -7.92 -4.33 1.35
CA CYS A 169 -9.25 -4.55 0.82
C CYS A 169 -10.32 -4.31 1.90
N VAL A 170 -11.42 -3.69 1.48
CA VAL A 170 -12.66 -3.55 2.24
C VAL A 170 -13.74 -4.45 1.62
N LYS A 171 -14.72 -4.84 2.44
CA LYS A 171 -15.82 -5.69 1.96
C LYS A 171 -16.81 -4.82 1.19
N LYS A 172 -17.29 -5.32 0.05
CA LYS A 172 -18.38 -4.69 -0.72
C LYS A 172 -19.68 -4.67 0.09
#